data_AF-A0A8T2RPZ3-F1
#
_entry.id   AF-A0A8T2RPZ3-F1
#
_cell.length_a   1.000
_cell.length_b   1.000
_cell.length_c   1.000
_cell.angle_alpha   90.00
_cell.angle_beta   90.00
_cell.angle_gamma   90.00
#
_symmetry.space_group_name_H-M   'P 1'
#
loop_
_entity.id
_entity.type
_entity.pdbx_description
1 polymer ?
#
loop_
_entity_poly.entity_id
_entity_poly.type
_entity_poly.pdbx_seq_one_letter_code
_entity_poly.pdbx_strand_id
1 'polypeptide(L)'
;MAALFEVVVFTAGLKQYADAVLDSIDKEGCIKHRLYRESCRFHLGGLVKDLSTLGRDLRKVIIVDNSPHCYLLQPRNAVPIVSFIDNRDDHELLDLIPFLSVIAELENVTEALGQIT
;
A
#
# COMPACT_ATOMS: atom_id res chain seq x y z
N MET A 1 1.37 11.29 9.64
CA MET A 1 1.08 9.92 9.14
C MET A 1 2.29 8.99 9.24
N ALA A 2 3.50 9.38 8.81
CA ALA A 2 4.68 8.51 8.88
C ALA A 2 5.13 8.09 10.30
N ALA A 3 4.70 8.81 11.34
CA ALA A 3 4.91 8.40 12.73
C ALA A 3 3.93 7.30 13.20
N LEU A 4 2.81 7.10 12.50
CA LEU A 4 1.77 6.13 12.85
C LEU A 4 2.01 4.76 12.22
N PHE A 5 2.73 4.70 11.10
CA PHE A 5 2.94 3.49 10.32
C PHE A 5 4.40 3.28 9.96
N GLU A 6 4.80 2.01 9.87
CA GLU A 6 5.97 1.62 9.10
C GLU A 6 5.63 1.70 7.60
N VAL A 7 6.03 2.78 6.93
CA VAL A 7 5.70 2.99 5.52
C VAL A 7 6.61 2.17 4.61
N VAL A 8 6.00 1.29 3.80
CA VAL A 8 6.67 0.49 2.78
C VAL A 8 6.11 0.86 1.42
N VAL A 9 6.98 1.27 0.48
CA VAL A 9 6.58 1.39 -0.92
C VAL A 9 6.79 0.05 -1.59
N PHE A 10 5.71 -0.57 -2.05
CA PHE A 10 5.75 -1.82 -2.81
C PHE A 10 5.20 -1.56 -4.21
N THR A 11 6.06 -1.51 -5.22
CA THR A 11 5.70 -1.19 -6.61
C THR A 11 5.97 -2.37 -7.55
N ALA A 12 5.12 -2.54 -8.56
CA ALA A 12 5.38 -3.44 -9.69
C ALA A 12 6.32 -2.80 -10.74
N GLY A 13 6.82 -1.59 -10.50
CA GLY A 13 7.81 -0.90 -11.33
C GLY A 13 9.23 -1.42 -11.14
N LEU A 14 10.11 -1.11 -12.10
CA LEU A 14 11.54 -1.42 -12.00
C LEU A 14 12.22 -0.50 -11.00
N LYS A 15 13.18 -1.04 -10.25
CA LYS A 15 13.91 -0.33 -9.20
C LYS A 15 14.50 1.01 -9.64
N GLN A 16 15.22 1.03 -10.76
CA GLN A 16 15.90 2.23 -11.25
C GLN A 16 14.95 3.41 -11.50
N TYR A 17 13.78 3.14 -12.07
CA TYR A 17 12.75 4.15 -12.29
C TYR A 17 12.10 4.59 -10.99
N ALA A 18 11.70 3.62 -10.16
CA ALA A 18 11.03 3.89 -8.90
C ALA A 18 11.90 4.69 -7.93
N ASP A 19 13.21 4.39 -7.84
CA ASP A 19 14.12 5.13 -6.97
C ASP A 19 14.20 6.61 -7.34
N ALA A 20 14.36 6.94 -8.63
CA ALA A 20 14.40 8.32 -9.08
C ALA A 20 13.14 9.11 -8.68
N VAL A 21 11.97 8.48 -8.76
CA VAL A 21 10.70 9.09 -8.36
C VAL A 21 10.61 9.21 -6.83
N LEU A 22 10.90 8.14 -6.10
CA LEU A 22 10.78 8.13 -4.63
C LEU A 22 11.78 9.07 -3.95
N ASP A 23 12.98 9.23 -4.49
CA ASP A 23 13.96 10.20 -3.99
C ASP A 23 13.49 11.66 -4.20
N SER A 24 12.63 11.88 -5.19
CA SER A 24 12.00 13.18 -5.43
C SER A 24 10.84 13.46 -4.46
N ILE A 25 10.12 12.41 -4.03
CA ILE A 25 8.91 12.51 -3.19
C ILE A 25 9.25 12.48 -1.70
N ASP A 26 10.09 11.55 -1.25
CA ASP A 26 10.34 11.28 0.17
C ASP A 26 11.45 12.14 0.75
N LYS A 27 11.19 13.44 0.85
CA LYS A 27 12.18 14.42 1.38
C LYS A 27 12.43 14.28 2.88
N GLU A 28 11.49 13.69 3.61
CA GLU A 28 11.53 13.58 5.07
C GLU A 28 11.98 12.18 5.55
N GLY A 29 12.27 11.23 4.66
CA GLY A 29 12.70 9.88 5.03
C GLY A 29 11.60 9.07 5.71
N CYS A 30 10.36 9.28 5.28
CA CYS A 30 9.17 8.59 5.76
C CYS A 30 9.17 7.11 5.35
N ILE A 31 9.69 6.78 4.15
CA ILE A 31 9.67 5.41 3.61
C ILE A 31 10.75 4.58 4.30
N LYS A 32 10.36 3.49 4.96
CA LYS A 32 11.27 2.57 5.66
C LYS A 32 11.82 1.47 4.75
N HIS A 33 10.99 0.98 3.84
CA HIS A 33 11.39 -0.05 2.88
C HIS A 33 10.84 0.22 1.49
N ARG A 34 11.60 -0.18 0.47
CA ARG A 34 11.22 -0.09 -0.94
C ARG A 34 11.31 -1.50 -1.54
N LEU A 35 10.18 -2.00 -2.02
CA LEU A 35 10.01 -3.28 -2.70
C LEU A 35 9.57 -3.00 -4.14
N TYR A 36 10.15 -3.74 -5.08
CA TYR A 36 9.99 -3.48 -6.51
C TYR A 36 9.44 -4.70 -7.24
N ARG A 37 9.44 -4.67 -8.57
CA ARG A 37 8.94 -5.75 -9.42
C ARG A 37 9.48 -7.12 -9.05
N GLU A 38 10.75 -7.23 -8.69
CA GLU A 38 11.40 -8.49 -8.33
C GLU A 38 10.85 -9.10 -7.02
N SER A 39 10.21 -8.28 -6.18
CA SER A 39 9.51 -8.70 -4.96
C SER A 39 8.06 -9.12 -5.22
N CYS A 40 7.50 -8.81 -6.39
CA CYS A 40 6.16 -9.27 -6.77
C CYS A 40 6.19 -10.75 -7.19
N ARG A 41 5.05 -11.44 -7.03
CA ARG A 41 4.86 -12.80 -7.52
C ARG A 41 3.99 -12.78 -8.78
N PHE A 42 4.31 -13.61 -9.75
CA PHE A 42 3.43 -13.80 -10.90
C PHE A 42 2.34 -14.81 -10.54
N HIS A 43 1.08 -14.37 -10.54
CA HIS A 43 -0.07 -15.18 -10.17
C HIS A 43 -1.30 -14.81 -11.01
N LEU A 44 -1.98 -15.82 -11.56
CA LEU A 44 -3.19 -15.67 -12.39
C LEU A 44 -3.06 -14.61 -13.49
N GLY A 45 -1.92 -14.62 -14.21
CA GLY A 45 -1.71 -13.75 -15.37
C GLY A 45 -1.27 -12.32 -15.04
N GLY A 46 -1.00 -11.98 -13.78
CA GLY A 46 -0.49 -10.66 -13.41
C GLY A 46 0.42 -10.67 -12.18
N LEU A 47 0.98 -9.51 -11.86
CA LEU A 47 1.83 -9.34 -10.69
C LEU A 47 0.99 -9.07 -9.44
N VAL A 48 1.21 -9.89 -8.41
CA VAL A 48 0.58 -9.75 -7.10
C VAL A 48 1.64 -9.43 -6.03
N LYS A 49 1.22 -8.72 -5.00
CA LYS A 49 2.02 -8.29 -3.85
C LYS A 49 1.62 -9.16 -2.66
N ASP A 50 2.37 -10.24 -2.47
CA ASP A 50 2.09 -11.21 -1.41
C ASP A 50 2.52 -10.67 -0.04
N LEU A 51 1.57 -10.13 0.72
CA LEU A 51 1.83 -9.48 2.01
C LEU A 51 2.38 -10.46 3.05
N SER A 52 2.15 -11.77 2.89
CA SER A 52 2.68 -12.80 3.79
C SER A 52 4.21 -12.87 3.80
N THR A 53 4.85 -12.36 2.74
CA THR A 53 6.31 -12.34 2.58
C THR A 53 6.99 -11.19 3.32
N LEU A 54 6.23 -10.24 3.89
CA LEU A 54 6.77 -9.06 4.56
C LEU A 54 7.38 -9.37 5.94
N GLY A 55 7.11 -10.56 6.50
CA GLY A 55 7.56 -10.90 7.85
C GLY A 55 6.93 -9.99 8.92
N ARG A 56 5.65 -9.64 8.73
CA ARG A 56 4.83 -8.85 9.65
C ARG A 56 3.54 -9.60 9.95
N ASP A 57 2.95 -9.37 11.12
CA ASP A 57 1.63 -9.92 11.44
C ASP A 57 0.58 -9.30 10.52
N LEU A 58 -0.10 -10.11 9.69
CA LEU A 58 -1.11 -9.63 8.76
C LEU A 58 -2.28 -8.92 9.44
N ARG A 59 -2.53 -9.14 10.74
CA ARG A 59 -3.52 -8.36 11.50
C ARG A 59 -3.14 -6.89 11.68
N LYS A 60 -1.89 -6.54 11.39
CA LYS A 60 -1.30 -5.19 11.53
C LYS A 60 -0.74 -4.65 10.21
N VAL A 61 -1.06 -5.28 9.08
CA VAL A 61 -0.60 -4.87 7.75
C VAL A 61 -1.80 -4.43 6.92
N ILE A 62 -1.67 -3.28 6.25
CA ILE A 62 -2.61 -2.87 5.20
C ILE A 62 -1.84 -2.61 3.91
N ILE A 63 -2.53 -2.69 2.78
CA ILE A 63 -2.04 -2.25 1.48
C ILE A 63 -3.02 -1.23 0.89
N VAL A 64 -2.49 -0.10 0.45
CA VAL A 64 -3.21 0.88 -0.37
C VAL A 64 -2.75 0.71 -1.81
N ASP A 65 -3.66 0.33 -2.69
CA ASP A 65 -3.34 0.07 -4.10
C ASP A 65 -4.56 0.35 -4.98
N ASN A 66 -4.31 0.90 -6.17
CA ASN A 66 -5.35 1.21 -7.14
C ASN A 66 -5.73 0.03 -8.03
N SER A 67 -5.01 -1.08 -7.95
CA SER A 67 -5.27 -2.30 -8.71
C SER A 67 -5.70 -3.45 -7.79
N PRO A 68 -6.98 -3.89 -7.85
CA PRO A 68 -7.45 -5.06 -7.11
C PRO A 68 -6.66 -6.34 -7.34
N HIS A 69 -6.07 -6.49 -8.53
CA HIS A 69 -5.21 -7.63 -8.85
C HIS A 69 -3.97 -7.68 -7.94
N CYS A 70 -3.43 -6.53 -7.55
CA CYS A 70 -2.18 -6.48 -6.80
C CYS A 70 -2.28 -7.04 -5.38
N TYR A 71 -3.46 -7.02 -4.75
CA TYR A 71 -3.69 -7.57 -3.40
C TYR A 71 -4.58 -8.81 -3.39
N LEU A 72 -4.68 -9.52 -4.51
CA LEU A 72 -5.56 -10.69 -4.67
C LEU A 72 -5.37 -11.77 -3.59
N LEU A 73 -4.15 -11.92 -3.06
CA LEU A 73 -3.83 -12.92 -2.03
C LEU A 73 -4.27 -12.51 -0.62
N GLN A 74 -4.49 -11.22 -0.37
CA GLN A 74 -4.88 -10.68 0.94
C GLN A 74 -5.90 -9.53 0.78
N PRO A 75 -7.09 -9.76 0.20
CA PRO A 75 -8.08 -8.70 -0.04
C PRO A 75 -8.58 -8.05 1.25
N ARG A 76 -8.62 -8.81 2.36
CA ARG A 76 -9.00 -8.29 3.70
C ARG A 76 -7.97 -7.36 4.33
N ASN A 77 -6.83 -7.16 3.69
CA ASN A 77 -5.81 -6.20 4.09
C ASN A 77 -5.81 -4.97 3.17
N ALA A 78 -6.65 -4.95 2.14
CA ALA A 78 -6.63 -3.91 1.13
C ALA A 78 -7.50 -2.72 1.52
N VAL A 79 -6.98 -1.55 1.23
CA VAL A 79 -7.70 -0.28 1.21
C VAL A 79 -7.66 0.18 -0.25
N PRO A 80 -8.71 -0.09 -1.03
CA PRO A 80 -8.75 0.33 -2.43
C PRO A 80 -8.66 1.85 -2.52
N ILE A 81 -7.92 2.35 -3.51
CA ILE A 81 -7.88 3.77 -3.85
C ILE A 81 -8.09 3.94 -5.35
N VAL A 82 -8.69 5.04 -5.77
CA VAL A 82 -8.89 5.28 -7.21
C VAL A 82 -7.56 5.59 -7.91
N SER A 83 -7.53 5.34 -9.21
CA SER A 83 -6.37 5.69 -10.01
C SER A 83 -6.32 7.20 -10.23
N PHE A 84 -5.24 7.84 -9.85
CA PHE A 84 -4.98 9.24 -10.13
C PHE A 84 -4.57 9.44 -11.60
N ILE A 85 -5.23 10.34 -12.32
CA ILE A 85 -4.91 10.71 -13.71
C ILE A 85 -5.06 12.22 -13.88
N ASP A 86 -3.94 12.95 -13.75
CA ASP A 86 -3.78 14.38 -14.03
C ASP A 86 -4.83 15.34 -13.43
N ASN A 87 -5.57 14.91 -12.41
CA ASN A 87 -6.60 15.74 -11.77
C ASN A 87 -6.01 16.52 -10.60
N ARG A 88 -5.81 17.82 -10.77
CA ARG A 88 -5.24 18.67 -9.69
C ARG A 88 -6.21 18.90 -8.52
N ASP A 89 -7.49 18.62 -8.73
CA ASP A 89 -8.54 18.70 -7.71
C ASP A 89 -8.80 17.31 -7.07
N ASP A 90 -7.93 16.33 -7.27
CA ASP A 90 -7.98 15.05 -6.57
C ASP A 90 -7.59 15.23 -5.08
N HIS A 91 -8.40 14.67 -4.19
CA HIS A 91 -8.21 14.73 -2.74
C HIS A 91 -8.18 13.34 -2.09
N GLU A 92 -8.11 12.27 -2.87
CA GLU A 92 -8.34 10.90 -2.37
C GLU A 92 -7.35 10.48 -1.28
N LEU A 93 -6.07 10.85 -1.44
CA LEU A 93 -5.05 10.60 -0.41
C LEU A 93 -5.29 11.41 0.87
N LEU A 94 -5.83 12.62 0.76
CA LEU A 94 -6.15 13.47 1.92
C LEU A 94 -7.38 12.94 2.65
N ASP A 95 -8.40 12.54 1.90
CA ASP A 95 -9.64 11.97 2.44
C ASP A 95 -9.40 10.61 3.12
N LEU A 96 -8.32 9.92 2.76
CA LEU A 96 -7.91 8.68 3.41
C LEU A 96 -7.26 8.89 4.80
N ILE A 97 -6.79 10.09 5.12
CA ILE A 97 -6.06 10.37 6.37
C ILE A 97 -6.86 10.04 7.65
N PRO A 98 -8.13 10.48 7.79
CA PRO A 98 -8.93 10.17 8.97
C PRO A 98 -9.14 8.66 9.12
N PHE A 99 -9.39 7.97 8.00
CA PHE A 99 -9.57 6.53 7.98
C PHE A 99 -8.29 5.79 8.43
N LEU A 100 -7.13 6.13 7.87
CA LEU A 100 -5.84 5.56 8.29
C LEU A 100 -5.55 5.82 9.76
N SER A 101 -5.95 6.97 10.29
CA SER A 101 -5.78 7.28 11.71
C SER A 101 -6.60 6.34 12.60
N VAL A 102 -7.82 5.97 12.19
CA VAL A 102 -8.62 4.95 12.90
C VAL A 102 -8.00 3.57 12.77
N ILE A 103 -7.54 3.19 11.57
CA ILE A 103 -6.90 1.89 11.32
C ILE A 103 -5.65 1.69 12.19
N ALA A 104 -4.87 2.74 12.42
CA ALA A 104 -3.65 2.69 13.23
C ALA A 104 -3.90 2.21 14.68
N GLU A 105 -5.10 2.47 15.21
CA GLU A 105 -5.48 2.12 16.59
C GLU A 105 -6.07 0.70 16.71
N LEU A 106 -6.36 0.02 15.58
CA LEU A 106 -7.01 -1.29 15.61
C LEU A 106 -6.03 -2.41 16.00
N GLU A 107 -6.50 -3.36 16.80
CA GLU A 107 -5.77 -4.59 17.10
C GLU A 107 -5.67 -5.54 15.90
N ASN A 108 -6.75 -5.62 15.10
CA ASN A 108 -6.82 -6.46 13.91
C ASN A 108 -7.51 -5.74 12.75
N VAL A 109 -6.72 -5.29 11.76
CA VAL A 109 -7.23 -4.57 10.60
C VAL A 109 -8.09 -5.43 9.68
N THR A 110 -7.88 -6.75 9.66
CA THR A 110 -8.59 -7.66 8.74
C THR A 110 -10.06 -7.86 9.10
N GLU A 111 -10.42 -7.63 10.36
CA GLU A 111 -11.80 -7.65 10.84
C GLU A 111 -12.56 -6.41 10.41
N ALA A 112 -11.93 -5.24 10.50
CA ALA A 112 -12.54 -3.97 10.09
C ALA A 112 -12.66 -3.84 8.57
N LEU A 113 -11.58 -4.16 7.83
CA LEU A 113 -11.56 -4.03 6.37
C LEU A 113 -12.39 -5.10 5.66
N GLY A 114 -12.47 -6.31 6.24
CA GLY A 114 -13.24 -7.42 5.68
C GLY A 114 -14.76 -7.23 5.72
N GLN A 115 -15.27 -6.16 6.34
CA GLN A 115 -16.71 -5.83 6.33
C GLN A 115 -17.09 -4.75 5.31
N ILE A 116 -16.11 -4.08 4.69
CA ILE A 116 -16.30 -2.89 3.85
C ILE A 116 -16.08 -3.21 2.35
N THR A 117 -15.66 -4.44 2.01
CA THR A 117 -15.40 -4.90 0.64
C THR A 117 -16.29 -6.07 0.28
#